data_AF-A0A1C1CCS5-F1
#
_entry.id   AF-A0A1C1CCS5-F1
#
_cell.length_a   1.000
_cell.length_b   1.000
_cell.length_c   1.000
_cell.angle_alpha   90.00
_cell.angle_beta   90.00
_cell.angle_gamma   90.00
#
_symmetry.space_group_name_H-M   'P 1'
#
loop_
_entity.id
_entity.type
_entity.pdbx_description
1 polymer ?
#
loop_
_entity_poly.entity_id
_entity_poly.type
_entity_poly.pdbx_seq_one_letter_code
_entity_poly.pdbx_strand_id
1 'polypeptide(L)'
;MKQARPEDAIPMLRQTLLICKLLEDARGDRRETARVMRRLAEALDLAGQSVEAAQYKEEAESIRKELQGARFDELGDTEQSYNMLVYVAFW
;
A
#
# COMPACT_ATOMS: atom_id res chain seq x y z
N MET A 1 16.57 10.64 -17.31
CA MET A 1 15.74 9.70 -16.53
C MET A 1 14.39 9.65 -17.21
N LYS A 2 13.88 8.47 -17.61
CA LYS A 2 12.48 8.36 -18.03
C LYS A 2 11.66 8.82 -16.83
N GLN A 3 10.95 9.94 -16.93
CA GLN A 3 9.96 10.30 -15.91
C GLN A 3 9.01 9.12 -15.83
N ALA A 4 8.93 8.49 -14.65
CA ALA A 4 7.96 7.45 -14.40
C ALA A 4 6.60 8.10 -14.62
N ARG A 5 5.91 7.70 -15.69
CA ARG A 5 4.58 8.22 -15.99
C ARG A 5 3.63 7.53 -15.03
N PRO A 6 2.96 8.26 -14.12
CA PRO A 6 2.01 7.64 -13.20
C PRO A 6 0.94 6.85 -13.95
N GLU A 7 0.59 7.28 -15.17
CA GLU A 7 -0.38 6.62 -16.05
C GLU A 7 0.05 5.21 -16.46
N ASP A 8 1.35 4.97 -16.64
CA ASP A 8 1.88 3.63 -16.96
C ASP A 8 1.90 2.72 -15.71
N ALA A 9 2.06 3.32 -14.52
CA ALA A 9 2.16 2.59 -13.26
C ALA A 9 0.79 2.12 -12.73
N ILE A 10 -0.26 2.93 -12.91
CA ILE A 10 -1.61 2.62 -12.38
C ILE A 10 -2.12 1.24 -12.85
N PRO A 11 -2.09 0.87 -14.15
CA PRO A 11 -2.54 -0.45 -14.60
C PRO A 11 -1.75 -1.59 -13.96
N MET A 12 -0.42 -1.45 -13.85
CA MET A 12 0.43 -2.46 -13.23
C MET A 12 0.15 -2.60 -11.74
N LEU A 13 -0.08 -1.48 -11.04
CA LEU A 13 -0.41 -1.47 -9.62
C LEU A 13 -1.80 -2.07 -9.37
N ARG A 14 -2.79 -1.84 -10.23
CA ARG A 14 -4.11 -2.50 -10.14
C ARG A 14 -4.01 -4.01 -10.35
N GLN A 15 -3.20 -4.47 -11.31
CA GLN A 15 -2.95 -5.90 -11.50
C GLN A 15 -2.23 -6.52 -10.30
N THR A 16 -1.23 -5.82 -9.78
CA THR A 16 -0.51 -6.26 -8.57
C THR A 16 -1.45 -6.32 -7.37
N LEU A 17 -2.34 -5.34 -7.21
CA LEU A 17 -3.33 -5.31 -6.14
C LEU A 17 -4.28 -6.50 -6.22
N LEU A 18 -4.73 -6.85 -7.43
CA LEU A 18 -5.57 -8.03 -7.65
C LEU A 18 -4.84 -9.31 -7.22
N ILE A 19 -3.56 -9.46 -7.61
CA ILE A 19 -2.74 -10.62 -7.21
C ILE A 19 -2.56 -10.65 -5.68
N CYS A 20 -2.25 -9.52 -5.04
CA CYS A 20 -2.12 -9.45 -3.59
C CYS A 20 -3.40 -9.88 -2.88
N LYS A 21 -4.57 -9.34 -3.31
CA LYS A 21 -5.89 -9.72 -2.75
C LYS A 21 -6.18 -11.21 -2.90
N LEU A 22 -5.86 -11.81 -4.05
CA LEU A 22 -6.03 -13.25 -4.28
C LEU A 22 -5.12 -14.13 -3.41
N LEU A 23 -4.03 -13.58 -2.87
CA LEU A 23 -3.07 -14.30 -2.04
C LEU A 23 -3.25 -14.06 -0.54
N GLU A 24 -4.20 -13.22 -0.12
CA GLU A 24 -4.41 -12.86 1.30
C GLU A 24 -4.69 -14.11 2.15
N ASP A 25 -5.62 -14.96 1.72
CA ASP A 25 -5.99 -16.19 2.45
C ASP A 25 -4.80 -17.16 2.58
N ALA A 26 -4.00 -17.29 1.52
CA ALA A 26 -2.83 -18.17 1.52
C ALA A 26 -1.69 -17.65 2.41
N ARG A 27 -1.59 -16.31 2.56
CA ARG A 27 -0.57 -15.66 3.39
C ARG A 27 -1.00 -15.49 4.84
N GLY A 28 -2.30 -15.46 5.10
CA GLY A 28 -2.89 -15.22 6.40
C GLY A 28 -2.84 -13.75 6.84
N ASP A 29 -2.53 -12.81 5.94
CA ASP A 29 -2.49 -11.38 6.23
C ASP A 29 -2.67 -10.52 4.97
N ARG A 30 -2.88 -9.21 5.19
CA ARG A 30 -3.12 -8.20 4.13
C ARG A 30 -1.95 -7.24 3.97
N ARG A 31 -0.74 -7.63 4.40
CA ARG A 31 0.40 -6.69 4.54
C ARG A 31 0.89 -6.17 3.19
N GLU A 32 0.94 -7.04 2.18
CA GLU A 32 1.30 -6.63 0.82
C GLU A 32 0.20 -5.84 0.14
N THR A 33 -1.07 -6.22 0.36
CA THR A 33 -2.22 -5.47 -0.14
C THR A 33 -2.17 -4.02 0.33
N ALA A 34 -1.96 -3.77 1.63
CA ALA A 34 -1.83 -2.42 2.18
C ALA A 34 -0.73 -1.61 1.50
N ARG A 35 0.45 -2.23 1.28
CA ARG A 35 1.58 -1.57 0.61
C ARG A 35 1.27 -1.24 -0.85
N VAL A 36 0.64 -2.15 -1.59
CA VAL A 36 0.26 -1.91 -2.99
C VAL A 36 -0.85 -0.87 -3.10
N MET A 37 -1.83 -0.87 -2.20
CA MET A 37 -2.86 0.17 -2.12
C MET A 37 -2.25 1.55 -1.91
N ARG A 38 -1.31 1.70 -0.96
CA ARG A 38 -0.61 2.96 -0.72
C ARG A 38 0.16 3.42 -1.97
N ARG A 39 0.84 2.50 -2.66
CA ARG A 39 1.57 2.79 -3.90
C ARG A 39 0.64 3.18 -5.05
N LEU A 40 -0.52 2.54 -5.14
CA LEU A 40 -1.58 2.90 -6.08
C LEU A 40 -2.13 4.29 -5.76
N ALA A 41 -2.35 4.62 -4.49
CA ALA A 41 -2.77 5.95 -4.06
C ALA A 41 -1.76 7.04 -4.48
N GLU A 42 -0.46 6.81 -4.27
CA GLU A 42 0.59 7.74 -4.73
C GLU A 42 0.55 7.95 -6.25
N ALA A 43 0.40 6.86 -7.03
CA ALA A 43 0.35 6.95 -8.48
C ALA A 43 -0.92 7.69 -8.96
N LEU A 44 -2.07 7.44 -8.33
CA LEU A 44 -3.33 8.11 -8.63
C LEU A 44 -3.28 9.61 -8.28
N ASP A 45 -2.68 9.98 -7.15
CA ASP A 45 -2.56 11.39 -6.77
C ASP A 45 -1.65 12.16 -7.73
N LEU A 46 -0.54 11.54 -8.17
CA LEU A 46 0.32 12.09 -9.22
C LEU A 46 -0.40 12.24 -10.58
N ALA A 47 -1.39 11.38 -10.87
CA ALA A 47 -2.24 11.48 -12.06
C ALA A 47 -3.44 12.45 -11.88
N GLY A 48 -3.56 13.13 -10.74
CA GLY A 48 -4.67 14.05 -10.44
C GLY A 48 -5.98 13.36 -10.05
N GLN A 49 -5.97 12.05 -9.80
CA GLN A 49 -7.13 11.27 -9.38
C GLN A 49 -7.29 11.26 -7.85
N SER A 50 -7.28 12.44 -7.22
CA SER A 50 -7.13 12.59 -5.76
C SER A 50 -8.25 11.95 -4.93
N VAL A 51 -9.48 11.85 -5.46
CA VAL A 51 -10.59 11.19 -4.74
C VAL A 51 -10.34 9.69 -4.59
N GLU A 52 -9.96 9.02 -5.67
CA GLU A 52 -9.65 7.58 -5.64
C GLU A 52 -8.35 7.34 -4.86
N ALA A 53 -7.37 8.22 -4.98
CA ALA A 53 -6.14 8.17 -4.19
C ALA A 53 -6.43 8.21 -2.68
N ALA A 54 -7.29 9.13 -2.22
CA ALA A 54 -7.65 9.26 -0.82
C ALA A 54 -8.31 7.98 -0.27
N GLN A 55 -9.18 7.33 -1.05
CA GLN A 55 -9.83 6.08 -0.66
C GLN A 55 -8.81 4.95 -0.45
N TYR A 56 -7.90 4.74 -1.41
CA TYR A 56 -6.85 3.72 -1.26
C TYR A 56 -5.89 4.04 -0.12
N LYS A 57 -5.60 5.32 0.11
CA LYS A 57 -4.74 5.76 1.21
C LYS A 57 -5.39 5.43 2.57
N GLU A 58 -6.68 5.76 2.75
CA GLU A 58 -7.42 5.47 3.97
C GLU A 58 -7.51 3.96 4.24
N GLU A 59 -7.81 3.16 3.21
CA GLU A 59 -7.86 1.70 3.32
C GLU A 59 -6.49 1.10 3.68
N ALA A 60 -5.42 1.57 3.02
CA ALA A 60 -4.06 1.15 3.29
C ALA A 60 -3.62 1.48 4.72
N GLU A 61 -3.94 2.69 5.20
CA GLU A 61 -3.63 3.11 6.57
C GLU A 61 -4.39 2.29 7.61
N SER A 62 -5.68 2.02 7.37
CA SER A 62 -6.50 1.17 8.24
C SER A 62 -5.89 -0.22 8.41
N ILE A 63 -5.52 -0.87 7.29
CA ILE A 63 -4.89 -2.19 7.33
C ILE A 63 -3.53 -2.14 8.02
N ARG A 64 -2.70 -1.12 7.74
CA ARG A 64 -1.40 -0.98 8.39
C ARG A 64 -1.54 -0.88 9.91
N LYS A 65 -2.48 -0.06 10.40
CA LYS A 65 -2.75 0.12 11.83
C LYS A 65 -3.25 -1.15 12.48
N GLU A 66 -4.14 -1.90 11.81
CA GLU A 66 -4.61 -3.20 12.26
C GLU A 66 -3.45 -4.21 12.41
N LEU A 67 -2.56 -4.31 11.42
CA LEU A 67 -1.48 -5.29 11.40
C LEU A 67 -0.33 -4.95 12.36
N GLN A 68 0.01 -3.67 12.53
CA GLN A 68 1.09 -3.27 13.43
C GLN A 68 0.61 -3.16 14.88
N GLY A 69 -0.69 -2.97 15.09
CA GLY A 69 -1.30 -2.78 16.40
C GLY A 69 -1.01 -1.41 17.01
N ALA A 70 -1.60 -1.17 18.18
CA ALA A 70 -1.65 0.14 18.84
C ALA A 70 -0.27 0.78 19.09
N ARG A 71 0.80 -0.02 19.21
CA ARG A 71 2.17 0.47 19.40
C ARG A 71 2.65 1.38 18.26
N PHE A 72 2.11 1.21 17.05
CA PHE A 72 2.55 1.89 15.84
C PHE A 72 1.43 2.70 15.16
N ASP A 73 0.34 2.95 15.88
CA ASP A 73 -0.83 3.68 15.36
C ASP A 73 -0.49 5.15 15.00
N GLU A 74 0.42 5.74 15.78
CA GLU A 74 0.94 7.11 15.61
C GLU A 74 1.97 7.25 14.48
N LEU A 75 2.39 6.16 13.84
CA LEU A 75 3.28 6.26 12.68
C LEU A 75 2.54 6.98 11.55
N GLY A 76 3.20 7.97 10.93
CA GLY A 76 2.65 8.69 9.77
C GLY A 76 2.52 7.80 8.53
N ASP A 77 1.72 8.23 7.56
CA ASP A 77 1.65 7.61 6.23
C ASP A 77 2.91 7.90 5.42
N THR A 78 3.93 7.08 5.65
CA THR A 78 5.22 7.14 4.97
C THR A 78 5.60 5.75 4.49
N GLU A 79 6.41 5.67 3.45
CA GLU A 79 6.91 4.39 2.97
C GLU A 79 7.58 3.58 4.09
N GLN A 80 8.30 4.24 5.00
CA GLN A 80 8.96 3.59 6.12
C GLN A 80 7.96 2.84 7.02
N SER A 81 6.80 3.44 7.30
CA SER A 81 5.75 2.82 8.12
C SER A 81 5.21 1.54 7.48
N TYR A 82 5.09 1.50 6.15
CA TYR A 82 4.67 0.30 5.43
C TYR A 82 5.80 -0.73 5.27
N ASN A 83 7.05 -0.29 5.12
CA ASN A 83 8.21 -1.18 5.08
C ASN A 83 8.35 -1.99 6.38
N MET A 84 7.96 -1.40 7.52
CA MET A 84 7.91 -2.12 8.80
C MET A 84 6.93 -3.30 8.81
N LEU A 85 5.92 -3.35 7.93
CA LEU A 85 5.03 -4.52 7.79
C LEU A 85 5.75 -5.76 7.25
N VAL A 86 6.83 -5.57 6.48
CA VAL A 86 7.60 -6.65 5.84
C VAL A 86 8.84 -6.99 6.67
N TYR A 87 9.17 -6.19 7.68
CA TYR A 87 10.39 -6.41 8.47
C TYR A 87 10.32 -7.77 9.19
N VAL A 88 10.98 -8.75 8.58
CA VAL A 88 11.29 -10.02 9.23
C VAL A 88 12.49 -9.73 10.11
N ALA A 89 12.27 -9.68 11.43
CA ALA A 89 13.36 -9.74 12.37
C ALA A 89 14.05 -11.10 12.17
N PHE A 90 15.20 -11.11 11.51
CA PHE A 90 16.13 -12.22 11.60
C PHE A 90 16.66 -12.20 13.04
N TRP A 91 16.27 -13.20 13.84
CA TRP A 91 16.94 -13.51 15.10
C TRP A 91 17.89 -14.68 14.86
#